data_AF-A0A534QAU9-F1
#
_entry.id   AF-A0A534QAU9-F1
#
_cell.length_a   1.000
_cell.length_b   1.000
_cell.length_c   1.000
_cell.angle_alpha   90.00
_cell.angle_beta   90.00
_cell.angle_gamma   90.00
#
_symmetry.space_group_name_H-M   'P 1'
#
loop_
_entity.id
_entity.type
_entity.pdbx_description
1 polymer ?
#
loop_
_entity_poly.entity_id
_entity_poly.type
_entity_poly.pdbx_seq_one_letter_code
_entity_poly.pdbx_strand_id
1 'polypeptide(L)'
;MQRGRDHGGDETERLRFAQMGRGVSPAPTHHRRGRRLTVEFDVEYIPHMRTIQVVLEDSLLEAANRAVRRLKVNRSALIRDALRDHLKRLSILEKERRDREGYARHPIGEDEFSVWDKVTAWPED
;
A
#
# COMPACT_ATOMS: atom_id res chain seq x y z
N MET A 1 -67.08 19.29 3.98
CA MET A 1 -66.22 18.38 4.77
C MET A 1 -64.85 19.02 4.92
N GLN A 2 -64.53 19.44 6.15
CA GLN A 2 -63.17 19.63 6.71
C GLN A 2 -62.20 18.53 6.26
N ARG A 3 -60.86 18.64 6.15
CA ARG A 3 -59.72 19.42 6.73
C ARG A 3 -58.50 19.01 5.86
N GLY A 4 -57.39 19.71 5.64
CA GLY A 4 -56.86 20.96 6.15
C GLY A 4 -55.33 20.97 5.98
N ARG A 5 -54.79 22.17 5.72
CA ARG A 5 -53.46 22.72 6.07
C ARG A 5 -52.24 22.26 5.27
N ASP A 6 -51.64 23.16 4.48
CA ASP A 6 -50.69 24.26 4.87
C ASP A 6 -49.30 23.66 5.17
N HIS A 7 -48.15 24.30 4.96
CA HIS A 7 -47.63 25.48 4.29
C HIS A 7 -46.10 25.37 4.51
N GLY A 8 -45.29 25.96 3.64
CA GLY A 8 -44.11 26.70 4.11
C GLY A 8 -42.78 25.98 4.23
N GLY A 9 -41.78 26.56 3.55
CA GLY A 9 -40.35 26.36 3.78
C GLY A 9 -39.78 25.16 3.03
N ASP A 10 -38.74 25.30 2.22
CA ASP A 10 -37.52 25.91 2.72
C ASP A 10 -36.73 26.67 1.64
N GLU A 11 -37.11 27.94 1.45
CA GLU A 11 -36.25 28.97 0.87
C GLU A 11 -35.00 29.25 1.75
N THR A 12 -34.83 28.58 2.91
CA THR A 12 -33.66 28.80 3.77
C THR A 12 -32.40 28.03 3.35
N GLU A 13 -32.45 27.12 2.37
CA GLU A 13 -31.22 26.50 1.84
C GLU A 13 -30.49 27.38 0.81
N ARG A 14 -31.17 28.37 0.22
CA ARG A 14 -30.54 29.26 -0.77
C ARG A 14 -29.89 30.51 -0.18
N LEU A 15 -30.13 30.79 1.10
CA LEU A 15 -29.59 31.97 1.80
C LEU A 15 -28.60 31.66 2.93
N ARG A 16 -28.17 30.40 3.08
CA ARG A 16 -27.08 30.01 4.00
C ARG A 16 -25.71 29.80 3.33
N PHE A 17 -25.57 30.16 2.04
CA PHE A 17 -24.31 30.05 1.29
C PHE A 17 -23.55 31.38 1.13
N ALA A 18 -24.00 32.48 1.74
CA ALA A 18 -23.40 33.81 1.56
C ALA A 18 -22.57 34.32 2.75
N GLN A 19 -22.43 33.57 3.85
CA GLN A 19 -21.62 34.00 4.98
C GLN A 19 -21.19 32.78 5.78
N MET A 20 -19.92 32.36 5.63
CA MET A 20 -19.02 31.79 6.65
C MET A 20 -17.78 31.19 5.94
N GLY A 21 -16.60 31.63 6.36
CA GLY A 21 -15.33 31.24 5.77
C GLY A 21 -14.91 29.80 6.08
N ARG A 22 -13.95 29.31 5.28
CA ARG A 22 -13.08 28.12 5.45
C ARG A 22 -13.66 26.90 6.18
N GLY A 23 -13.84 25.80 5.45
CA GLY A 23 -13.65 24.44 5.98
C GLY A 23 -14.77 23.44 5.68
N VAL A 24 -14.35 22.28 5.16
CA VAL A 24 -15.09 21.00 5.08
C VAL A 24 -16.17 20.92 3.99
N SER A 25 -15.84 20.22 2.90
CA SER A 25 -16.77 19.80 1.86
C SER A 25 -17.53 18.54 2.30
N PRO A 26 -18.86 18.45 2.14
CA PRO A 26 -19.63 17.30 2.61
C PRO A 26 -19.43 16.06 1.71
N ALA A 27 -19.44 14.89 2.35
CA ALA A 27 -19.31 13.57 1.72
C ALA A 27 -20.30 13.35 0.56
N PRO A 28 -19.91 12.63 -0.51
CA PRO A 28 -20.78 12.46 -1.67
C PRO A 28 -21.93 11.49 -1.36
N THR A 29 -23.15 12.01 -1.30
CA THR A 29 -24.38 11.23 -1.36
C THR A 29 -24.61 10.78 -2.80
N HIS A 30 -24.18 9.56 -3.14
CA HIS A 30 -24.50 8.97 -4.44
C HIS A 30 -25.93 8.43 -4.44
N HIS A 31 -26.86 9.23 -4.96
CA HIS A 31 -28.12 8.73 -5.51
C HIS A 31 -28.00 8.56 -7.02
N ARG A 32 -27.84 7.32 -7.50
CA ARG A 32 -28.43 6.88 -8.77
C ARG A 32 -28.39 5.37 -8.94
N ARG A 33 -29.52 4.86 -9.43
CA ARG A 33 -29.82 3.45 -9.71
C ARG A 33 -28.84 2.82 -10.71
N GLY A 34 -28.32 1.68 -10.33
CA GLY A 34 -27.60 0.71 -11.15
C GLY A 34 -27.07 -0.35 -10.19
N ARG A 35 -27.39 -1.63 -10.40
CA ARG A 35 -26.95 -2.75 -9.56
C ARG A 35 -25.41 -2.84 -9.60
N ARG A 36 -24.75 -2.08 -8.72
CA ARG A 36 -23.32 -2.19 -8.43
C ARG A 36 -23.20 -3.25 -7.36
N LEU A 37 -22.61 -4.40 -7.70
CA LEU A 37 -22.16 -5.38 -6.71
C LEU A 37 -21.12 -4.66 -5.83
N THR A 38 -21.55 -4.15 -4.69
CA THR A 38 -20.66 -3.66 -3.64
C THR A 38 -20.00 -4.89 -3.05
N VAL A 39 -18.78 -5.18 -3.51
CA VAL A 39 -17.89 -6.02 -2.72
C VAL A 39 -17.56 -5.18 -1.48
N GLU A 40 -18.21 -5.52 -0.36
CA GLU A 40 -17.84 -5.01 0.96
C GLU A 40 -16.42 -5.50 1.23
N PHE A 41 -15.45 -4.65 0.90
CA PHE A 41 -14.10 -4.83 1.39
C PHE A 41 -14.08 -4.22 2.79
N ASP A 42 -14.18 -5.05 3.82
CA ASP A 42 -13.77 -4.71 5.18
C ASP A 42 -12.26 -4.44 5.16
N VAL A 43 -11.87 -3.26 4.65
CA VAL A 43 -10.52 -2.74 4.85
C VAL A 43 -10.56 -2.03 6.18
N GLU A 44 -10.22 -2.76 7.23
CA GLU A 44 -9.86 -2.21 8.52
C GLU A 44 -8.98 -0.97 8.30
N TYR A 45 -9.44 0.18 8.79
CA TYR A 45 -8.83 1.49 8.51
C TYR A 45 -7.46 1.58 9.19
N ILE A 46 -6.39 1.34 8.43
CA ILE A 46 -5.01 1.55 8.88
C ILE A 46 -4.62 2.99 8.49
N PRO A 47 -4.36 3.91 9.45
CA PRO A 47 -4.19 5.35 9.23
C PRO A 47 -2.96 5.79 8.38
N HIS A 48 -2.33 4.87 7.64
CA HIS A 48 -1.12 5.13 6.84
C HIS A 48 -1.18 4.60 5.40
N MET A 49 -2.31 4.06 4.94
CA MET A 49 -2.45 3.58 3.57
C MET A 49 -2.84 4.71 2.61
N ARG A 50 -2.07 4.89 1.53
CA ARG A 50 -2.44 5.74 0.39
C ARG A 50 -2.87 4.87 -0.78
N THR A 51 -3.91 5.29 -1.47
CA THR A 51 -4.41 4.60 -2.67
C THR A 51 -3.69 5.11 -3.91
N ILE A 52 -3.25 4.18 -4.76
CA ILE A 52 -2.65 4.48 -6.07
C ILE A 52 -3.41 3.73 -7.16
N GLN A 53 -3.37 4.25 -8.39
CA GLN A 53 -3.75 3.49 -9.58
C GLN A 53 -2.49 2.91 -10.21
N VAL A 54 -2.56 1.66 -10.66
CA VAL A 54 -1.46 0.96 -11.32
C VAL A 54 -2.00 0.36 -12.62
N VAL A 55 -1.25 0.55 -13.70
CA VAL A 55 -1.52 -0.08 -15.00
C VAL A 55 -0.59 -1.29 -15.12
N LEU A 56 -1.15 -2.44 -15.46
CA LEU A 56 -0.43 -3.69 -15.67
C LEU A 56 -0.82 -4.26 -17.03
N GLU A 57 0.09 -4.97 -17.67
CA GLU A 57 -0.23 -5.78 -18.84
C GLU A 57 -1.28 -6.84 -18.49
N ASP A 58 -2.16 -7.15 -19.44
CA ASP A 58 -3.28 -8.08 -19.22
C ASP A 58 -2.80 -9.46 -18.75
N SER A 59 -1.71 -9.96 -19.34
CA SER A 59 -1.11 -11.24 -18.99
C SER A 59 -0.65 -11.29 -17.52
N LEU A 60 -0.08 -10.20 -17.03
CA LEU A 60 0.39 -10.04 -15.66
C LEU A 60 -0.79 -9.90 -14.69
N LEU A 61 -1.82 -9.13 -15.06
CA LEU A 61 -3.03 -9.01 -14.27
C LEU A 61 -3.73 -10.36 -14.10
N GLU A 62 -3.80 -11.17 -15.16
CA GLU A 62 -4.37 -12.52 -15.10
C GLU A 62 -3.55 -13.46 -14.22
N ALA A 63 -2.22 -13.40 -14.29
CA ALA A 63 -1.36 -14.16 -13.39
C ALA A 63 -1.56 -13.77 -11.93
N ALA A 64 -1.64 -12.45 -11.64
CA ALA A 64 -1.93 -11.94 -10.31
C ALA A 64 -3.31 -12.41 -9.81
N ASN A 65 -4.34 -12.38 -10.66
CA ASN A 65 -5.69 -12.85 -10.32
C ASN A 65 -5.71 -14.33 -9.94
N ARG A 66 -4.97 -15.18 -10.67
CA ARG A 66 -4.83 -16.60 -10.31
C ARG A 66 -4.14 -16.78 -8.96
N ALA A 67 -3.09 -16.01 -8.69
CA ALA A 67 -2.37 -16.05 -7.42
C ALA A 67 -3.26 -15.62 -6.23
N VAL A 68 -4.00 -14.51 -6.37
CA VAL A 68 -4.99 -14.02 -5.39
C VAL A 68 -5.98 -15.12 -5.03
N ARG A 69 -6.57 -15.80 -6.03
CA ARG A 69 -7.52 -16.90 -5.81
C ARG A 69 -6.89 -18.09 -5.09
N ARG A 70 -5.69 -18.50 -5.50
CA ARG A 70 -4.97 -19.64 -4.91
C ARG A 70 -4.58 -19.37 -3.46
N LEU A 71 -4.12 -18.17 -3.16
CA LEU A 71 -3.64 -17.77 -1.83
C LEU A 71 -4.75 -17.24 -0.92
N LYS A 72 -5.97 -17.04 -1.45
CA LYS A 72 -7.13 -16.47 -0.74
C LYS A 72 -6.84 -15.12 -0.09
N VAL A 73 -6.02 -14.30 -0.75
CA VAL A 73 -5.72 -12.91 -0.34
C VAL A 73 -6.43 -11.94 -1.28
N ASN A 74 -6.49 -10.65 -0.93
CA ASN A 74 -6.98 -9.62 -1.86
C ASN A 74 -5.84 -9.12 -2.78
N ARG A 75 -6.19 -8.49 -3.92
CA ARG A 75 -5.21 -7.99 -4.92
C ARG A 75 -4.23 -6.99 -4.33
N SER A 76 -4.69 -6.07 -3.46
CA SER A 76 -3.83 -5.05 -2.87
C SER A 76 -2.84 -5.62 -1.85
N ALA A 77 -3.19 -6.69 -1.13
CA ALA A 77 -2.27 -7.45 -0.29
C ALA A 77 -1.18 -8.09 -1.16
N LEU A 78 -1.56 -8.84 -2.20
CA LEU A 78 -0.60 -9.47 -3.12
C LEU A 78 0.39 -8.45 -3.71
N ILE A 79 -0.11 -7.31 -4.21
CA ILE A 79 0.72 -6.27 -4.81
C ILE A 79 1.66 -5.64 -3.77
N ARG A 80 1.16 -5.36 -2.56
CA ARG A 80 1.99 -4.80 -1.48
C ARG A 80 3.10 -5.78 -1.05
N ASP A 81 2.79 -7.06 -0.94
CA ASP A 81 3.76 -8.08 -0.55
C ASP A 81 4.83 -8.24 -1.63
N ALA A 82 4.43 -8.36 -2.89
CA ALA A 82 5.35 -8.44 -4.02
C ALA A 82 6.28 -7.21 -4.10
N LEU A 83 5.75 -6.01 -3.87
CA LEU A 83 6.53 -4.78 -3.86
C LEU A 83 7.50 -4.74 -2.68
N ARG A 84 7.05 -5.13 -1.48
CA ARG A 84 7.90 -5.18 -0.27
C ARG A 84 9.06 -6.15 -0.47
N ASP A 85 8.79 -7.32 -1.02
CA ASP A 85 9.81 -8.33 -1.30
C ASP A 85 10.80 -7.85 -2.36
N HIS A 86 10.33 -7.20 -3.41
CA HIS A 86 11.20 -6.65 -4.44
C HIS A 86 12.13 -5.56 -3.89
N LEU A 87 11.59 -4.61 -3.11
CA LEU A 87 12.39 -3.57 -2.46
C LEU A 87 13.41 -4.14 -1.48
N LYS A 88 13.05 -5.19 -0.73
CA LYS A 88 13.99 -5.89 0.15
C LYS A 88 15.14 -6.50 -0.65
N ARG A 89 14.85 -7.17 -1.77
CA ARG A 89 15.90 -7.74 -2.66
C ARG A 89 16.82 -6.65 -3.19
N LEU A 90 16.27 -5.53 -3.66
CA LEU A 90 17.10 -4.40 -4.13
C LEU A 90 18.01 -3.85 -3.02
N SER A 91 17.50 -3.74 -1.79
CA SER A 91 18.32 -3.28 -0.66
C SER A 91 19.48 -4.23 -0.34
N ILE A 92 19.26 -5.55 -0.44
CA ILE A 92 20.31 -6.55 -0.22
C ILE A 92 21.37 -6.45 -1.31
N LEU A 93 20.96 -6.41 -2.58
CA LEU A 93 21.87 -6.30 -3.73
C LEU A 93 22.75 -5.05 -3.65
N GLU A 94 22.18 -3.93 -3.20
CA GLU A 94 22.94 -2.69 -3.03
C GLU A 94 23.98 -2.78 -1.91
N LYS A 95 23.68 -3.48 -0.82
CA LYS A 95 24.67 -3.74 0.25
C LYS A 95 25.79 -4.63 -0.26
N GLU A 96 25.45 -5.74 -0.91
CA GLU A 96 26.45 -6.64 -1.49
C GLU A 96 27.35 -5.92 -2.51
N ARG A 97 26.77 -5.05 -3.35
CA ARG A 97 27.54 -4.23 -4.29
C ARG A 97 28.55 -3.36 -3.54
N ARG A 98 28.11 -2.67 -2.49
CA ARG A 98 28.97 -1.82 -1.67
C ARG A 98 30.07 -2.62 -0.98
N ASP A 99 29.75 -3.79 -0.46
CA ASP A 99 30.73 -4.66 0.21
C ASP A 99 31.79 -5.13 -0.78
N ARG A 100 31.39 -5.61 -1.97
CA ARG A 100 32.32 -5.99 -3.05
C ARG A 100 33.22 -4.83 -3.46
N GLU A 101 32.66 -3.64 -3.62
CA GLU A 101 33.42 -2.44 -3.94
C GLU A 101 34.37 -2.03 -2.80
N GLY A 102 33.96 -2.24 -1.55
CA GLY A 102 34.78 -2.02 -0.36
C GLY A 102 36.02 -2.90 -0.38
N TYR A 103 35.83 -4.21 -0.53
CA TYR A 103 36.92 -5.19 -0.61
C TYR A 103 37.81 -5.00 -1.83
N ALA A 104 37.25 -4.61 -2.99
CA ALA A 104 38.05 -4.30 -4.17
C ALA A 104 38.94 -3.07 -3.96
N ARG A 105 38.46 -2.06 -3.21
CA ARG A 105 39.23 -0.84 -2.91
C ARG A 105 40.27 -1.05 -1.80
N HIS A 106 39.97 -1.90 -0.83
CA HIS A 106 40.87 -2.24 0.27
C HIS A 106 41.01 -3.76 0.32
N PRO A 107 41.90 -4.32 -0.53
CA PRO A 107 42.25 -5.72 -0.45
C PRO A 107 42.76 -6.06 0.94
N ILE A 108 42.40 -7.24 1.41
CA ILE A 108 42.83 -7.76 2.71
C ILE A 108 44.36 -7.84 2.74
N GLY A 109 44.95 -7.28 3.80
CA GLY A 109 46.38 -7.42 4.06
C GLY A 109 46.75 -8.84 4.48
N GLU A 110 47.95 -9.32 4.12
CA GLU A 110 48.40 -10.69 4.42
C GLU A 110 48.36 -11.03 5.93
N ASP A 111 48.40 -10.03 6.80
CA ASP A 111 48.43 -10.17 8.26
C ASP A 111 47.13 -9.78 8.98
N GLU A 112 46.13 -9.28 8.26
CA GLU A 112 44.91 -8.69 8.82
C GLU A 112 44.07 -9.70 9.63
N PHE A 113 44.15 -10.99 9.26
CA PHE A 113 43.41 -12.08 9.91
C PHE A 113 44.31 -13.05 10.70
N SER A 114 45.62 -12.81 10.79
CA SER A 114 46.57 -13.68 11.50
C SER A 114 46.24 -13.93 12.98
N VAL A 115 45.46 -13.02 13.60
CA VAL A 115 44.97 -13.18 14.97
C VAL A 115 43.85 -14.24 15.06
N TRP A 116 43.04 -14.37 14.02
CA TRP A 116 41.91 -15.32 13.94
C TRP A 116 42.33 -16.75 13.57
N ASP A 117 43.46 -16.92 12.89
CA ASP A 117 44.03 -18.24 12.54
C ASP A 117 44.31 -19.12 13.77
N LYS A 118 44.62 -18.50 14.91
CA LYS A 118 44.88 -19.21 16.17
C LYS A 118 43.61 -19.75 16.85
N VAL A 119 42.44 -19.36 16.37
CA VAL A 119 41.12 -19.65 16.99
C VAL A 119 40.27 -20.56 16.11
N THR A 120 40.63 -20.78 14.84
CA THR A 120 39.79 -21.46 13.82
C THR A 120 39.94 -22.98 13.75
N ALA A 121 40.31 -23.64 14.85
CA ALA A 121 40.24 -25.09 14.91
C ALA A 121 38.77 -25.53 15.11
N TRP A 122 38.17 -26.14 14.09
CA TRP A 122 36.92 -26.87 14.26
C TRP A 122 37.18 -28.11 15.12
N PRO A 123 36.36 -28.41 16.15
CA PRO A 123 36.56 -29.60 16.97
C PRO A 123 36.44 -30.85 16.10
N GLU A 124 37.35 -31.81 16.28
CA GLU A 124 37.16 -33.17 15.78
C GLU A 124 36.12 -33.89 16.65
N ASP A 125 35.25 -34.68 16.01
CA ASP A 125 34.10 -35.38 16.62
C ASP A 125 34.47 -36.27 17.82
#